data_AF-A0A258B8E2-F1
#
_entry.id   AF-A0A258B8E2-F1
#
_cell.length_a   1.000
_cell.length_b   1.000
_cell.length_c   1.000
_cell.angle_alpha   90.00
_cell.angle_beta   90.00
_cell.angle_gamma   90.00
#
_symmetry.space_group_name_H-M   'P 1'
#
loop_
_entity.id
_entity.type
_entity.pdbx_description
1 polymer ?
#
loop_
_entity_poly.entity_id
_entity_poly.type
_entity_poly.pdbx_seq_one_letter_code
_entity_poly.pdbx_strand_id
1 'polypeptide(L)'
;MSDILDKIVATKKLELAADSKKVSLGNLREQAQENNRDTLLKPRGFIQAIEQKIAAGKAGVIAEIKKASPSKGILRENFLPAEIALSYEKNGAACLSVL
;
A
#
# COMPACT_ATOMS: atom_id res chain seq x y z
N MET A 1 -4.75 -28.56 8.85
CA MET A 1 -3.50 -27.87 8.44
C MET A 1 -3.86 -26.39 8.39
N SER A 2 -3.32 -25.53 9.26
CA SER A 2 -3.69 -24.10 9.24
C SER A 2 -3.15 -23.44 7.97
N ASP A 3 -4.02 -22.77 7.24
CA ASP A 3 -3.67 -22.03 6.03
C ASP A 3 -2.71 -20.88 6.40
N ILE A 4 -1.81 -20.50 5.50
CA ILE A 4 -0.95 -19.32 5.68
C ILE A 4 -1.80 -18.07 5.92
N LEU A 5 -3.00 -18.01 5.32
CA LEU A 5 -3.95 -16.93 5.56
C LEU A 5 -4.44 -16.89 7.02
N ASP A 6 -4.73 -18.04 7.64
CA ASP A 6 -5.13 -18.11 9.04
C ASP A 6 -4.06 -17.52 9.96
N LYS A 7 -2.77 -17.82 9.66
CA LYS A 7 -1.63 -17.28 10.41
C LYS A 7 -1.53 -15.77 10.24
N ILE A 8 -1.68 -15.25 9.02
CA ILE A 8 -1.66 -13.81 8.74
C ILE A 8 -2.79 -13.10 9.50
N VAL A 9 -4.01 -13.65 9.48
CA VAL A 9 -5.17 -13.09 10.17
C VAL A 9 -4.98 -13.13 11.70
N ALA A 10 -4.47 -14.25 12.24
CA ALA A 10 -4.20 -14.38 13.66
C ALA A 10 -3.17 -13.34 14.14
N THR A 11 -2.06 -13.16 13.40
CA THR A 11 -1.07 -12.13 13.69
C THR A 11 -1.67 -10.73 13.63
N LYS A 12 -2.46 -10.42 12.59
CA LYS A 12 -3.07 -9.09 12.43
C LYS A 12 -4.03 -8.73 13.57
N LYS A 13 -4.74 -9.72 14.14
CA LYS A 13 -5.59 -9.50 15.33
C LYS A 13 -4.78 -9.09 16.54
N LEU A 14 -3.61 -9.70 16.75
CA LEU A 14 -2.71 -9.34 17.86
C LEU A 14 -2.13 -7.93 17.66
N GLU A 15 -1.70 -7.60 16.45
CA GLU A 15 -1.21 -6.26 16.09
C GLU A 15 -2.29 -5.20 16.32
N LEU A 16 -3.52 -5.44 15.83
CA LEU A 16 -4.64 -4.51 16.04
C LEU A 16 -4.94 -4.28 17.53
N ALA A 17 -4.92 -5.34 18.34
CA ALA A 17 -5.14 -5.24 19.79
C ALA A 17 -4.01 -4.46 20.51
N ALA A 18 -2.79 -4.49 19.98
CA ALA A 18 -1.68 -3.69 20.50
C ALA A 18 -1.73 -2.23 20.01
N ASP A 19 -2.00 -2.01 18.72
CA ASP A 19 -1.96 -0.68 18.11
C ASP A 19 -3.16 0.20 18.50
N SER A 20 -4.33 -0.39 18.69
CA SER A 20 -5.53 0.32 19.19
C SER A 20 -5.35 0.88 20.61
N LYS A 21 -4.36 0.40 21.37
CA LYS A 21 -3.99 0.97 22.68
C LYS A 21 -3.06 2.17 22.56
N LYS A 22 -2.37 2.34 21.42
CA LYS A 22 -1.42 3.45 21.19
C LYS A 22 -2.12 4.71 20.69
N VAL A 23 -3.09 4.54 19.79
CA VAL A 23 -3.87 5.65 19.23
C VAL A 23 -5.34 5.27 19.21
N SER A 24 -6.19 6.14 19.75
CA SER A 24 -7.63 5.92 19.74
C SER A 24 -8.19 6.01 18.32
N LEU A 25 -9.31 5.34 18.07
CA LEU A 25 -10.02 5.45 16.79
C LEU A 25 -10.47 6.89 16.50
N GLY A 26 -10.83 7.67 17.53
CA GLY A 26 -11.18 9.08 17.41
C GLY A 26 -10.02 9.90 16.87
N ASN A 27 -8.84 9.79 17.49
CA ASN A 27 -7.64 10.51 17.06
C ASN A 27 -7.20 10.11 15.65
N LEU A 28 -7.28 8.81 15.31
CA LEU A 28 -6.99 8.34 13.94
C LEU A 28 -7.96 8.92 12.92
N ARG A 29 -9.25 9.04 13.27
CA ARG A 29 -10.25 9.67 12.39
C ARG A 29 -9.96 11.14 12.17
N GLU A 30 -9.64 11.88 13.23
CA GLU A 30 -9.27 13.30 13.13
C GLU A 30 -8.04 13.50 12.25
N GLN A 31 -6.98 12.72 12.47
CA GLN A 31 -5.77 12.75 11.62
C GLN A 31 -6.08 12.46 10.15
N ALA A 32 -6.92 11.46 9.87
CA ALA A 32 -7.33 11.16 8.50
C ALA A 32 -8.14 12.30 7.87
N GLN A 33 -8.99 12.98 8.63
CA GLN A 33 -9.76 14.13 8.16
C GLN A 33 -8.86 15.34 7.86
N GLU A 34 -7.84 15.59 8.67
CA GLU A 34 -6.85 16.64 8.39
C GLU A 34 -5.98 16.30 7.17
N ASN A 35 -5.54 15.04 7.04
CA ASN A 35 -4.80 14.58 5.87
C ASN A 35 -5.59 14.79 4.56
N ASN A 36 -6.92 14.65 4.59
CA ASN A 36 -7.76 14.90 3.41
C ASN A 36 -7.76 16.36 2.96
N ARG A 37 -7.40 17.31 3.83
CA ARG A 37 -7.31 18.74 3.52
C ARG A 37 -5.90 19.15 3.07
N ASP A 38 -4.89 18.39 3.45
CA ASP A 38 -3.51 18.62 3.06
C ASP A 38 -3.25 18.23 1.59
N THR A 39 -2.55 19.07 0.85
CA THR A 39 -2.32 18.88 -0.60
C THR A 39 -1.40 17.70 -0.93
N LEU A 40 -0.48 17.34 -0.02
CA LEU A 40 0.47 16.25 -0.17
C LEU A 40 -0.09 14.91 0.33
N LEU A 41 -0.97 14.95 1.33
CA LEU A 41 -1.50 13.77 2.01
C LEU A 41 -2.90 13.35 1.54
N LYS A 42 -3.66 14.23 0.89
CA LYS A 42 -5.01 13.89 0.41
C LYS A 42 -4.98 12.69 -0.55
N PRO A 43 -6.08 11.92 -0.62
CA PRO A 43 -6.22 10.83 -1.60
C PRO A 43 -5.96 11.31 -3.03
N ARG A 44 -5.14 10.56 -3.76
CA ARG A 44 -4.70 10.92 -5.13
C ARG A 44 -5.61 10.41 -6.25
N GLY A 45 -6.66 9.67 -5.92
CA GLY A 45 -7.58 9.09 -6.91
C GLY A 45 -7.06 7.81 -7.57
N PHE A 46 -6.92 6.72 -6.79
CA PHE A 46 -6.37 5.43 -7.25
C PHE A 46 -7.13 4.86 -8.48
N ILE A 47 -8.45 4.80 -8.40
CA ILE A 47 -9.31 4.29 -9.50
C ILE A 47 -9.20 5.20 -10.72
N GLN A 48 -9.31 6.51 -10.51
CA GLN A 48 -9.24 7.51 -11.58
C GLN A 48 -7.92 7.42 -12.37
N ALA A 49 -6.78 7.19 -11.70
CA ALA A 49 -5.49 7.04 -12.37
C ALA A 49 -5.44 5.80 -13.28
N ILE A 50 -6.06 4.70 -12.87
CA ILE A 50 -6.17 3.47 -13.67
C ILE A 50 -7.07 3.72 -14.89
N GLU A 51 -8.25 4.30 -14.68
CA GLU A 51 -9.21 4.61 -15.74
C GLU A 51 -8.62 5.56 -16.78
N GLN A 52 -7.88 6.59 -16.37
CA GLN A 52 -7.21 7.53 -17.28
C GLN A 52 -6.17 6.84 -18.17
N LYS A 53 -5.40 5.87 -17.64
CA LYS A 53 -4.44 5.10 -18.45
C LYS A 53 -5.17 4.28 -19.50
N ILE A 54 -6.24 3.59 -19.11
CA ILE A 54 -7.07 2.76 -20.01
C ILE A 54 -7.71 3.62 -21.09
N ALA A 55 -8.31 4.76 -20.72
CA ALA A 55 -8.91 5.70 -21.66
C ALA A 55 -7.90 6.25 -22.67
N ALA A 56 -6.63 6.40 -22.27
CA ALA A 56 -5.53 6.78 -23.15
C ALA A 56 -4.94 5.62 -23.97
N GLY A 57 -5.58 4.45 -24.00
CA GLY A 57 -5.11 3.25 -24.72
C GLY A 57 -3.89 2.58 -24.10
N LYS A 58 -3.59 2.86 -22.82
CA LYS A 58 -2.45 2.30 -22.08
C LYS A 58 -2.92 1.31 -21.02
N ALA A 59 -2.03 0.42 -20.57
CA ALA A 59 -2.32 -0.48 -19.46
C ALA A 59 -2.41 0.27 -18.12
N GLY A 60 -3.44 -0.03 -17.33
CA GLY A 60 -3.64 0.48 -15.96
C GLY A 60 -2.87 -0.33 -14.91
N VAL A 61 -1.53 -0.31 -14.98
CA VAL A 61 -0.67 -1.15 -14.14
C VAL A 61 -0.60 -0.63 -12.69
N ILE A 62 -0.94 -1.48 -11.72
CA ILE A 62 -0.62 -1.28 -10.30
C ILE A 62 0.71 -2.00 -10.03
N ALA A 63 1.78 -1.25 -9.81
CA ALA A 63 3.10 -1.81 -9.57
C ALA A 63 3.32 -2.06 -8.07
N GLU A 64 3.64 -3.31 -7.70
CA GLU A 64 3.81 -3.70 -6.30
C GLU A 64 5.28 -3.58 -5.85
N ILE A 65 5.50 -2.81 -4.79
CA ILE A 65 6.77 -2.68 -4.07
C ILE A 65 6.76 -3.69 -2.92
N LYS A 66 7.46 -4.82 -3.08
CA LYS A 66 7.43 -5.95 -2.15
C LYS A 66 8.82 -6.51 -1.89
N LYS A 67 9.21 -6.58 -0.61
CA LYS A 67 10.53 -7.12 -0.19
C LYS A 67 10.58 -8.65 -0.21
N ALA A 68 9.53 -9.29 0.29
CA ALA A 68 9.49 -10.74 0.49
C ALA A 68 8.06 -11.29 0.37
N SER A 69 7.92 -12.61 0.24
CA SER A 69 6.62 -13.29 0.35
C SER A 69 6.75 -14.64 1.07
N PRO A 70 5.68 -15.16 1.69
CA PRO A 70 5.71 -16.48 2.33
C PRO A 70 6.10 -17.61 1.38
N SER A 71 5.74 -17.51 0.09
CA SER A 71 5.97 -18.57 -0.91
C SER A 71 7.32 -18.49 -1.61
N LYS A 72 7.98 -17.33 -1.62
CA LYS A 72 9.22 -17.09 -2.37
C LYS A 72 10.38 -16.56 -1.53
N GLY A 73 10.17 -16.33 -0.23
CA GLY A 73 11.20 -15.76 0.64
C GLY A 73 11.53 -14.33 0.24
N ILE A 74 12.80 -13.94 0.35
CA ILE A 74 13.26 -12.60 -0.04
C ILE A 74 13.25 -12.49 -1.57
N LEU A 75 12.53 -11.50 -2.08
CA LEU A 75 12.46 -11.17 -3.51
C LEU A 75 13.53 -10.16 -3.92
N ARG A 76 13.89 -9.26 -3.00
CA ARG A 76 14.87 -8.20 -3.23
C ARG A 76 15.61 -7.85 -1.95
N GLU A 77 16.89 -8.18 -1.89
CA GLU A 77 17.78 -7.88 -0.75
C GLU A 77 18.00 -6.36 -0.60
N ASN A 78 18.41 -5.71 -1.68
CA ASN A 78 18.60 -4.25 -1.74
C ASN A 78 17.26 -3.55 -1.98
N PHE A 79 16.52 -3.34 -0.89
CA PHE A 79 15.16 -2.83 -0.92
C PHE A 79 15.08 -1.36 -0.50
N LEU A 80 15.02 -0.47 -1.50
CA LEU A 80 14.91 0.99 -1.33
C LEU A 80 13.57 1.48 -1.91
N PRO A 81 12.47 1.51 -1.11
CA PRO A 81 11.12 1.75 -1.62
C PRO A 81 10.96 3.05 -2.40
N ALA A 82 11.61 4.14 -1.96
CA ALA A 82 11.54 5.42 -2.64
C ALA A 82 12.10 5.37 -4.07
N GLU A 83 13.25 4.72 -4.26
CA GLU A 83 13.86 4.54 -5.57
C GLU A 83 13.03 3.61 -6.48
N ILE A 84 12.44 2.56 -5.89
CA ILE A 84 11.55 1.64 -6.61
C ILE A 84 10.29 2.38 -7.07
N ALA A 85 9.69 3.20 -6.21
CA ALA A 85 8.51 4.02 -6.54
C ALA A 85 8.80 4.97 -7.71
N LEU A 86 9.92 5.71 -7.66
CA LEU A 86 10.35 6.60 -8.74
C LEU A 86 10.60 5.83 -10.05
N SER A 87 11.18 4.64 -9.96
CA SER A 87 11.40 3.76 -11.12
C SER A 87 10.07 3.31 -11.74
N TYR A 88 9.09 2.91 -10.93
CA TYR A 88 7.77 2.50 -11.42
C TYR A 88 6.97 3.65 -12.03
N GLU A 89 7.01 4.84 -11.43
CA GLU A 89 6.42 6.05 -12.00
C GLU A 89 7.03 6.37 -13.37
N LYS A 90 8.37 6.41 -13.47
CA LYS A 90 9.10 6.68 -14.73
C LYS A 90 8.75 5.69 -15.83
N ASN A 91 8.47 4.43 -15.49
CA ASN A 91 8.09 3.38 -16.44
C ASN A 91 6.57 3.27 -16.66
N GLY A 92 5.80 4.26 -16.20
CA GLY A 92 4.42 4.43 -16.60
C GLY A 92 3.39 3.67 -15.76
N ALA A 93 3.74 3.21 -14.57
CA ALA A 93 2.76 2.68 -13.61
C ALA A 93 1.60 3.67 -13.39
N ALA A 94 0.40 3.14 -13.20
CA ALA A 94 -0.78 3.93 -12.84
C ALA A 94 -0.82 4.19 -11.33
N CYS A 95 -0.50 3.17 -10.55
CA CYS A 95 -0.57 3.18 -9.10
C CYS A 95 0.53 2.31 -8.48
N LEU A 96 0.72 2.45 -7.17
CA LEU A 96 1.62 1.63 -6.37
C LEU A 96 0.82 0.78 -5.36
N SER A 97 1.23 -0.48 -5.20
CA SER A 97 0.90 -1.32 -4.04
C SER A 97 2.16 -1.42 -3.19
N VAL A 98 2.08 -1.26 -1.86
CA VAL A 98 3.26 -1.27 -0.98
C VAL A 98 3.02 -2.22 0.18
N LEU A 99 3.91 -3.21 0.35
CA LEU A 99 3.89 -4.22 1.41
C LEU A 99 5.14 -4.17 2.29
#